data_AF-A0A9D4DXN7-F1
#
_entry.id   AF-A0A9D4DXN7-F1
#
_cell.length_a   1.000
_cell.length_b   1.000
_cell.length_c   1.000
_cell.angle_alpha   90.00
_cell.angle_beta   90.00
_cell.angle_gamma   90.00
#
_symmetry.space_group_name_H-M   'P 1'
#
loop_
_entity.id
_entity.type
_entity.pdbx_description
1 polymer ?
#
loop_
_entity_poly.entity_id
_entity_poly.type
_entity_poly.pdbx_seq_one_letter_code
_entity_poly.pdbx_strand_id
1 'polypeptide(L)'
;MSNNVSLQDSIRNKEGPEPWFMSTYLQKNGNLSMVYSGEYDLYTNNKSELEKVVIHPHVPERVINYHITDDKLIESMCQETLFDQVVSLKVIIETLLSRGAQSHSDITLTDADKVKIMYFWLSQQIARTTPVSISADRYCFAYQINQIRHSRNACAVLFAFVCFYAKIPCEIIKGFVKGGSYYPQEKLKEKYTREWNAVLVHGHWRLVDVLWGSGETVDTRYLFPDPEMMRFTHFTDHVMWQLVDKPTTQLAFEAQAFIKPRFFELNMKMMHEKHGVILCQDGELELCFQLDSSQASKQEFKLLE
;
A
#
# COMPACT_ATOMS: atom_id res chain seq x y z
N MET A 1 29.30 -44.83 22.39
CA MET A 1 28.52 -43.57 22.36
C MET A 1 29.38 -42.50 21.70
N SER A 2 28.74 -41.56 21.01
CA SER A 2 29.29 -40.53 20.11
C SER A 2 29.89 -41.03 18.80
N ASN A 3 29.06 -41.08 17.76
CA ASN A 3 29.50 -40.91 16.38
C ASN A 3 28.96 -39.56 15.89
N ASN A 4 29.88 -38.67 15.53
CA ASN A 4 29.62 -37.47 14.75
C ASN A 4 29.13 -37.89 13.36
N VAL A 5 27.94 -37.43 12.98
CA VAL A 5 27.52 -37.38 11.58
C VAL A 5 27.38 -35.91 11.22
N SER A 6 28.07 -35.53 10.14
CA SER A 6 28.19 -34.17 9.66
C SER A 6 26.83 -33.59 9.24
N LEU A 7 26.65 -32.29 9.46
CA LEU A 7 25.47 -31.50 9.07
C LEU A 7 25.31 -31.32 7.53
N GLN A 8 26.15 -31.97 6.71
CA GLN A 8 26.13 -31.79 5.25
C GLN A 8 25.34 -32.85 4.47
N ASP A 9 24.86 -33.92 5.11
CA ASP A 9 24.25 -35.06 4.40
C ASP A 9 22.71 -35.09 4.36
N SER A 10 22.01 -34.04 4.80
CA SER A 10 20.53 -33.99 4.72
C SER A 10 19.97 -33.26 3.51
N ILE A 11 20.82 -32.72 2.63
CA ILE A 11 20.39 -32.05 1.40
C ILE A 11 20.34 -33.05 0.25
N ARG A 12 19.30 -33.90 0.22
CA ARG A 12 18.87 -34.57 -1.02
C ARG A 12 17.44 -35.08 -0.89
N ASN A 13 16.63 -34.67 -1.86
CA ASN A 13 15.29 -35.14 -2.20
C ASN A 13 14.17 -34.84 -1.20
N LYS A 14 13.47 -33.70 -1.39
CA LYS A 14 12.00 -33.63 -1.32
C LYS A 14 11.46 -32.54 -2.26
N GLU A 15 10.87 -32.97 -3.37
CA GLU A 15 9.80 -32.22 -4.04
C GLU A 15 8.62 -32.14 -3.05
N GLY A 16 8.25 -30.92 -2.61
CA GLY A 16 7.22 -30.65 -1.59
C GLY A 16 7.18 -29.15 -1.24
N PRO A 17 6.03 -28.59 -0.81
CA PRO A 17 5.53 -27.29 -1.22
C PRO A 17 6.38 -26.10 -0.74
N GLU A 18 6.46 -25.09 -1.61
CA GLU A 18 7.20 -23.83 -1.44
C GLU A 18 6.96 -23.14 -0.09
N PRO A 19 8.02 -22.59 0.56
CA PRO A 19 7.87 -21.66 1.66
C PRO A 19 7.38 -20.29 1.18
N TRP A 20 6.58 -19.63 2.01
CA TRP A 20 5.94 -18.36 1.72
C TRP A 20 6.46 -17.26 2.65
N PHE A 21 6.73 -16.08 2.10
CA PHE A 21 7.17 -14.87 2.81
C PHE A 21 6.00 -14.17 3.52
N MET A 22 6.15 -13.74 4.78
CA MET A 22 5.29 -12.72 5.40
C MET A 22 6.01 -11.99 6.55
N SER A 23 5.75 -10.69 6.66
CA SER A 23 5.80 -9.91 7.90
C SER A 23 4.81 -10.47 8.93
N THR A 24 5.10 -10.39 10.23
CA THR A 24 4.01 -10.50 11.21
C THR A 24 3.80 -9.21 11.96
N TYR A 25 2.53 -8.83 11.99
CA TYR A 25 1.93 -8.15 13.11
C TYR A 25 1.30 -9.20 14.03
N LEU A 26 1.68 -9.24 15.32
CA LEU A 26 0.93 -9.95 16.37
C LEU A 26 0.91 -9.12 17.67
N GLN A 27 -0.30 -8.69 18.05
CA GLN A 27 -0.54 -7.73 19.13
C GLN A 27 -0.51 -8.31 20.56
N LYS A 28 -0.29 -9.62 20.75
CA LYS A 28 -0.36 -10.22 22.11
C LYS A 28 0.68 -11.28 22.49
N ASN A 29 1.27 -12.04 21.57
CA ASN A 29 2.19 -13.13 21.92
C ASN A 29 3.33 -13.23 20.91
N GLY A 30 4.49 -12.65 21.21
CA GLY A 30 5.82 -12.98 20.70
C GLY A 30 5.98 -13.41 19.22
N ASN A 31 6.45 -12.46 18.40
CA ASN A 31 7.30 -12.56 17.20
C ASN A 31 7.13 -13.72 16.20
N LEU A 32 6.84 -13.35 14.95
CA LEU A 32 7.34 -14.06 13.77
C LEU A 32 7.84 -13.06 12.71
N SER A 33 9.08 -12.63 12.83
CA SER A 33 9.73 -11.82 11.80
C SER A 33 10.29 -12.75 10.73
N MET A 34 10.01 -12.49 9.45
CA MET A 34 10.55 -13.26 8.32
C MET A 34 10.97 -12.30 7.22
N VAL A 35 12.17 -12.51 6.65
CA VAL A 35 12.72 -11.75 5.52
C VAL A 35 13.10 -12.72 4.40
N TYR A 36 12.82 -12.38 3.16
CA TYR A 36 13.28 -13.03 1.94
C TYR A 36 14.12 -12.00 1.20
N SER A 37 15.35 -12.38 0.86
CA SER A 37 16.14 -11.70 -0.14
C SER A 37 16.43 -12.68 -1.26
N GLY A 38 16.04 -12.33 -2.48
CA GLY A 38 16.33 -13.12 -3.67
C GLY A 38 17.82 -13.25 -4.01
N GLU A 39 18.70 -12.55 -3.29
CA GLU A 39 20.15 -12.67 -3.44
C GLU A 39 20.81 -13.69 -2.49
N TYR A 40 20.16 -14.11 -1.39
CA TYR A 40 20.84 -14.81 -0.29
C TYR A 40 20.22 -16.15 0.15
N ASP A 41 19.09 -16.60 -0.42
CA ASP A 41 18.43 -17.87 -0.08
C ASP A 41 18.34 -18.16 1.45
N LEU A 42 18.18 -17.10 2.26
CA LEU A 42 18.36 -17.21 3.71
C LEU A 42 17.02 -17.52 4.40
N TYR A 43 16.97 -18.65 5.11
CA TYR A 43 15.86 -19.04 5.99
C TYR A 43 16.31 -18.95 7.45
N THR A 44 15.72 -18.05 8.24
CA THR A 44 16.06 -17.97 9.66
C THR A 44 14.93 -17.39 10.50
N ASN A 45 14.62 -18.07 11.61
CA ASN A 45 13.78 -17.56 12.69
C ASN A 45 14.63 -16.88 13.79
N ASN A 46 15.94 -16.74 13.54
CA ASN A 46 16.86 -16.07 14.45
C ASN A 46 16.78 -14.55 14.25
N LYS A 47 16.29 -13.86 15.29
CA LYS A 47 16.17 -12.40 15.32
C LYS A 47 17.47 -11.66 14.96
N SER A 48 18.63 -12.18 15.38
CA SER A 48 19.94 -11.55 15.12
C SER A 48 20.42 -11.68 13.67
N GLU A 49 19.89 -12.64 12.91
CA GLU A 49 20.18 -12.79 11.48
C GLU A 49 19.18 -12.01 10.62
N LEU A 50 17.92 -11.93 11.06
CA LEU A 50 16.92 -11.06 10.47
C LEU A 50 17.36 -9.59 10.51
N GLU A 51 17.95 -9.14 11.62
CA GLU A 51 18.54 -7.80 11.80
C GLU A 51 19.61 -7.45 10.75
N LYS A 52 20.24 -8.43 10.10
CA LYS A 52 21.26 -8.21 9.05
C LYS A 52 20.68 -7.99 7.65
N VAL A 53 19.42 -8.39 7.43
CA VAL A 53 18.73 -8.32 6.12
C VAL A 53 17.58 -7.30 6.15
N VAL A 54 17.43 -6.54 7.25
CA VAL A 54 16.41 -5.49 7.33
C VAL A 54 16.80 -4.37 6.39
N ILE A 55 16.08 -4.26 5.27
CA ILE A 55 16.03 -3.01 4.53
C ILE A 55 15.28 -2.03 5.42
N HIS A 56 16.03 -1.14 6.09
CA HIS A 56 15.44 -0.15 6.97
C HIS A 56 14.54 0.79 6.16
N PRO A 57 13.33 1.11 6.66
CA PRO A 57 12.51 2.16 6.06
C PRO A 57 13.29 3.46 5.96
N HIS A 58 13.36 4.00 4.74
CA HIS A 58 14.08 5.21 4.40
C HIS A 58 13.32 5.93 3.28
N VAL A 59 13.73 7.17 2.98
CA VAL A 59 13.09 7.94 1.93
C VAL A 59 13.28 7.24 0.58
N PRO A 60 12.19 6.86 -0.10
CA PRO A 60 12.26 6.20 -1.38
C PRO A 60 12.76 7.14 -2.47
N GLU A 61 13.50 6.60 -3.45
CA GLU A 61 13.65 7.29 -4.74
C GLU A 61 12.28 7.55 -5.37
N ARG A 62 12.11 8.70 -6.03
CA ARG A 62 10.84 9.07 -6.66
C ARG A 62 10.52 8.26 -7.91
N VAL A 63 11.55 7.84 -8.64
CA VAL A 63 11.37 7.08 -9.88
C VAL A 63 11.08 5.63 -9.50
N ILE A 64 10.09 5.06 -10.18
CA ILE A 64 9.77 3.65 -10.07
C ILE A 64 9.67 3.10 -11.48
N ASN A 65 10.52 2.11 -11.76
CA ASN A 65 10.56 1.47 -13.06
C ASN A 65 9.48 0.39 -13.10
N TYR A 66 8.55 0.53 -14.04
CA TYR A 66 7.59 -0.52 -14.41
C TYR A 66 7.85 -0.87 -15.87
N HIS A 67 7.73 -2.13 -16.23
CA HIS A 67 7.61 -2.51 -17.63
C HIS A 67 6.19 -2.19 -18.15
N ILE A 68 5.18 -2.33 -17.29
CA ILE A 68 3.78 -2.14 -17.66
C ILE A 68 3.33 -0.72 -17.32
N THR A 69 3.43 0.18 -18.30
CA THR A 69 3.06 1.60 -18.12
C THR A 69 1.63 1.91 -18.55
N ASP A 70 0.98 1.07 -19.37
CA ASP A 70 -0.39 1.29 -19.84
C ASP A 70 -1.43 0.83 -18.81
N ASP A 71 -1.99 1.78 -18.07
CA ASP A 71 -3.01 1.53 -17.05
C ASP A 71 -4.30 0.95 -17.66
N LYS A 72 -4.67 1.34 -18.87
CA LYS A 72 -5.90 0.84 -19.53
C LYS A 72 -5.79 -0.64 -19.87
N LEU A 73 -4.60 -1.06 -20.28
CA LEU A 73 -4.32 -2.46 -20.56
C LEU A 73 -4.47 -3.32 -19.28
N ILE A 74 -3.93 -2.85 -18.16
CA ILE A 74 -4.09 -3.52 -16.86
C ILE A 74 -5.56 -3.55 -16.44
N GLU A 75 -6.26 -2.42 -16.55
CA GLU A 75 -7.69 -2.34 -16.21
C GLU A 75 -8.50 -3.37 -16.98
N SER A 76 -8.35 -3.46 -18.30
CA SER A 76 -9.05 -4.44 -19.15
C SER A 76 -8.75 -5.88 -18.71
N MET A 77 -7.48 -6.21 -18.48
CA MET A 77 -7.06 -7.54 -18.03
C MET A 77 -7.67 -7.93 -16.68
N CYS A 78 -7.70 -6.98 -15.73
CA CYS A 78 -8.29 -7.20 -14.41
C CYS A 78 -9.81 -7.37 -14.46
N GLN A 79 -10.50 -6.73 -15.41
CA GLN A 79 -11.95 -6.85 -15.59
C GLN A 79 -12.37 -8.22 -16.12
N GLU A 80 -11.59 -8.81 -16.99
CA GLU A 80 -11.82 -10.17 -17.51
C GLU A 80 -11.53 -11.26 -16.46
N THR A 81 -10.96 -10.85 -15.33
CA THR A 81 -10.59 -11.71 -14.20
C THR A 81 -11.60 -11.56 -13.06
N LEU A 82 -12.88 -11.51 -13.42
CA LEU A 82 -14.03 -11.61 -12.51
C LEU A 82 -14.31 -13.09 -12.27
N PHE A 83 -13.61 -13.69 -11.30
CA PHE A 83 -13.82 -15.10 -11.00
C PHE A 83 -15.16 -15.34 -10.32
N ASP A 84 -15.73 -16.52 -10.60
CA ASP A 84 -16.73 -17.14 -9.76
C ASP A 84 -16.21 -17.19 -8.31
N GLN A 85 -17.03 -16.79 -7.35
CA GLN A 85 -16.59 -16.19 -6.10
C GLN A 85 -16.02 -17.20 -5.07
N VAL A 86 -15.70 -18.42 -5.51
CA VAL A 86 -15.19 -19.52 -4.69
C VAL A 86 -13.70 -19.83 -4.98
N VAL A 87 -13.06 -19.11 -5.91
CA VAL A 87 -11.63 -19.32 -6.23
C VAL A 87 -10.72 -18.81 -5.11
N SER A 88 -9.71 -19.60 -4.74
CA SER A 88 -8.70 -19.22 -3.75
C SER A 88 -7.88 -18.00 -4.23
N LEU A 89 -7.49 -17.11 -3.32
CA LEU A 89 -6.66 -15.95 -3.65
C LEU A 89 -5.37 -16.33 -4.38
N LYS A 90 -4.76 -17.47 -4.03
CA LYS A 90 -3.55 -17.98 -4.70
C LYS A 90 -3.74 -18.08 -6.22
N VAL A 91 -4.78 -18.80 -6.64
CA VAL A 91 -5.06 -19.07 -8.06
C VAL A 91 -5.36 -17.78 -8.81
N ILE A 92 -6.07 -16.84 -8.15
CA ILE A 92 -6.36 -15.52 -8.72
C ILE A 92 -5.06 -14.78 -9.01
N ILE A 93 -4.17 -14.67 -8.02
CA ILE A 93 -2.92 -13.92 -8.15
C ILE A 93 -2.00 -14.58 -9.19
N GLU A 94 -1.84 -15.91 -9.16
CA GLU A 94 -1.03 -16.63 -10.17
C GLU A 94 -1.56 -16.40 -11.59
N THR A 95 -2.88 -16.37 -11.77
CA THR A 95 -3.51 -16.10 -13.08
C THR A 95 -3.27 -14.66 -13.53
N LEU A 96 -3.44 -13.68 -12.64
CA LEU A 96 -3.22 -12.26 -12.95
C LEU A 96 -1.78 -11.99 -13.35
N LEU A 97 -0.81 -12.54 -12.62
CA LEU A 97 0.61 -12.38 -12.93
C LEU A 97 0.98 -13.07 -14.26
N SER A 98 0.43 -14.26 -14.51
CA SER A 98 0.65 -14.96 -15.79
C SER A 98 0.11 -14.17 -16.99
N ARG A 99 -1.09 -13.60 -16.88
CA ARG A 99 -1.67 -12.73 -17.92
C ARG A 99 -0.89 -11.44 -18.09
N GLY A 100 -0.44 -10.85 -16.98
CA GLY A 100 0.42 -9.66 -16.98
C GLY A 100 1.71 -9.89 -17.79
N ALA A 101 2.38 -11.02 -17.56
CA ALA A 101 3.58 -11.39 -18.33
C ALA A 101 3.28 -11.59 -19.83
N GLN A 102 2.20 -12.29 -20.16
CA GLN A 102 1.81 -12.60 -21.54
C GLN A 102 1.40 -11.36 -22.35
N SER A 103 0.70 -10.41 -21.72
CA SER A 103 0.24 -9.18 -22.38
C SER A 103 1.39 -8.28 -22.91
N HIS A 104 2.62 -8.53 -22.46
CA HIS A 104 3.81 -7.75 -22.82
C HIS A 104 4.91 -8.62 -23.43
N SER A 105 4.55 -9.57 -24.29
CA SER A 105 5.51 -10.43 -25.01
C SER A 105 6.35 -11.33 -24.09
N ASP A 106 5.72 -11.93 -23.08
CA ASP A 106 6.34 -12.88 -22.14
C ASP A 106 7.56 -12.30 -21.39
N ILE A 107 7.40 -11.08 -20.87
CA ILE A 107 8.41 -10.46 -20.01
C ILE A 107 8.45 -11.10 -18.62
N THR A 108 9.61 -11.01 -17.98
CA THR A 108 9.69 -11.19 -16.53
C THR A 108 9.14 -9.94 -15.85
N LEU A 109 8.06 -10.10 -15.08
CA LEU A 109 7.47 -9.01 -14.32
C LEU A 109 8.40 -8.56 -13.20
N THR A 110 8.63 -7.25 -13.12
CA THR A 110 9.28 -6.66 -11.94
C THR A 110 8.35 -6.73 -10.73
N ASP A 111 8.90 -6.53 -9.53
CA ASP A 111 8.07 -6.43 -8.32
C ASP A 111 7.10 -5.24 -8.39
N ALA A 112 7.52 -4.15 -9.04
CA ALA A 112 6.69 -2.99 -9.30
C ALA A 112 5.50 -3.34 -10.20
N ASP A 113 5.72 -4.11 -11.28
CA ASP A 113 4.65 -4.57 -12.18
C ASP A 113 3.65 -5.47 -11.44
N LYS A 114 4.14 -6.44 -10.65
CA LYS A 114 3.28 -7.34 -9.85
C LYS A 114 2.38 -6.53 -8.92
N VAL A 115 2.95 -5.60 -8.15
CA VAL A 115 2.19 -4.74 -7.22
C VAL A 115 1.16 -3.91 -7.98
N LYS A 116 1.54 -3.32 -9.12
CA LYS A 116 0.62 -2.53 -9.95
C LYS A 116 -0.58 -3.37 -10.42
N ILE A 117 -0.34 -4.55 -11.00
CA ILE A 117 -1.41 -5.46 -11.45
C ILE A 117 -2.35 -5.81 -10.28
N MET A 118 -1.79 -6.20 -9.14
CA MET A 118 -2.55 -6.57 -7.95
C MET A 118 -3.36 -5.41 -7.38
N TYR A 119 -2.78 -4.21 -7.37
CA TYR A 119 -3.44 -2.98 -6.94
C TYR A 119 -4.65 -2.67 -7.83
N PHE A 120 -4.47 -2.65 -9.15
CA PHE A 120 -5.56 -2.40 -10.10
C PHE A 120 -6.68 -3.42 -9.98
N TRP A 121 -6.35 -4.70 -9.85
CA TRP A 121 -7.34 -5.74 -9.67
C TRP A 121 -8.12 -5.53 -8.37
N LEU A 122 -7.42 -5.45 -7.22
CA LEU A 122 -8.07 -5.40 -5.92
C LEU A 122 -8.89 -4.10 -5.74
N SER A 123 -8.38 -2.96 -6.21
CA SER A 123 -9.11 -1.67 -6.21
C SER A 123 -10.43 -1.76 -6.96
N GLN A 124 -10.44 -2.38 -8.15
CA GLN A 124 -11.68 -2.58 -8.91
C GLN A 124 -12.65 -3.56 -8.22
N GLN A 125 -12.15 -4.63 -7.61
CA GLN A 125 -13.01 -5.57 -6.88
C GLN A 125 -13.63 -4.91 -5.65
N ILE A 126 -12.86 -4.15 -4.87
CA ILE A 126 -13.39 -3.40 -3.72
C ILE A 126 -14.48 -2.40 -4.14
N ALA A 127 -14.36 -1.79 -5.31
CA ALA A 127 -15.39 -0.89 -5.82
C ALA A 127 -16.65 -1.62 -6.29
N ARG A 128 -16.50 -2.78 -6.96
CA ARG A 128 -17.57 -3.42 -7.74
C ARG A 128 -18.26 -4.60 -7.06
N THR A 129 -17.59 -5.30 -6.14
CA THR A 129 -18.15 -6.52 -5.54
C THR A 129 -19.34 -6.21 -4.64
N THR A 130 -20.51 -6.71 -5.02
CA THR A 130 -21.73 -6.75 -4.19
C THR A 130 -21.64 -7.86 -3.13
N PRO A 131 -22.48 -7.85 -2.08
CA PRO A 131 -22.47 -8.87 -1.04
C PRO A 131 -22.57 -10.29 -1.62
N VAL A 132 -21.64 -11.15 -1.24
CA VAL A 132 -21.47 -12.50 -1.79
C VAL A 132 -21.96 -13.55 -0.79
N SER A 133 -22.49 -14.68 -1.27
CA SER A 133 -22.72 -15.85 -0.41
C SER A 133 -21.45 -16.23 0.35
N ILE A 134 -21.53 -16.34 1.67
CA ILE A 134 -20.35 -16.57 2.51
C ILE A 134 -19.81 -17.97 2.25
N SER A 135 -18.69 -18.06 1.54
CA SER A 135 -17.88 -19.28 1.49
C SER A 135 -17.31 -19.59 2.87
N ALA A 136 -17.25 -20.87 3.22
CA ALA A 136 -16.60 -21.34 4.45
C ALA A 136 -15.06 -21.32 4.35
N ASP A 137 -14.51 -21.25 3.12
CA ASP A 137 -13.06 -21.20 2.91
C ASP A 137 -12.54 -19.78 3.19
N ARG A 138 -11.72 -19.66 4.25
CA ARG A 138 -11.13 -18.38 4.65
C ARG A 138 -10.10 -17.85 3.66
N TYR A 139 -9.59 -18.66 2.73
CA TYR A 139 -8.57 -18.25 1.76
C TYR A 139 -9.16 -17.79 0.42
N CYS A 140 -10.47 -17.92 0.23
CA CYS A 140 -11.13 -17.42 -0.97
C CYS A 140 -11.37 -15.91 -0.89
N PHE A 141 -11.41 -15.26 -2.05
CA PHE A 141 -11.63 -13.82 -2.15
C PHE A 141 -12.98 -13.40 -1.55
N ALA A 142 -14.06 -14.15 -1.79
CA ALA A 142 -15.39 -13.84 -1.27
C ALA A 142 -15.45 -13.77 0.25
N TYR A 143 -14.76 -14.68 0.94
CA TYR A 143 -14.69 -14.62 2.39
C TYR A 143 -14.00 -13.33 2.83
N GLN A 144 -12.83 -13.02 2.27
CA GLN A 144 -12.04 -11.86 2.67
C GLN A 144 -12.76 -10.53 2.39
N ILE A 145 -13.37 -10.38 1.21
CA ILE A 145 -14.10 -9.16 0.88
C ILE A 145 -15.34 -8.97 1.76
N ASN A 146 -16.06 -10.04 2.09
CA ASN A 146 -17.20 -9.98 3.02
C ASN A 146 -16.76 -9.54 4.42
N GLN A 147 -15.60 -10.00 4.90
CA GLN A 147 -15.06 -9.55 6.20
C GLN A 147 -14.75 -8.05 6.21
N ILE A 148 -14.22 -7.51 5.12
CA ILE A 148 -13.99 -6.07 4.97
C ILE A 148 -15.31 -5.30 4.95
N ARG A 149 -16.30 -5.74 4.17
CA ARG A 149 -17.62 -5.08 4.07
C ARG A 149 -18.36 -5.03 5.41
N HIS A 150 -18.22 -6.06 6.23
CA HIS A 150 -18.79 -6.11 7.57
C HIS A 150 -17.91 -5.47 8.66
N SER A 151 -16.85 -4.73 8.28
CA SER A 151 -15.92 -4.07 9.21
C SER A 151 -15.27 -5.04 10.21
N ARG A 152 -15.10 -6.31 9.82
CA ARG A 152 -14.45 -7.37 10.62
C ARG A 152 -12.98 -7.54 10.25
N ASN A 153 -12.53 -6.96 9.15
CA ASN A 153 -11.14 -6.96 8.71
C ASN A 153 -10.83 -5.70 7.90
N ALA A 154 -9.55 -5.34 7.79
CA ALA A 154 -9.10 -4.17 7.03
C ALA A 154 -8.72 -4.53 5.59
N CYS A 155 -8.87 -3.59 4.66
CA CYS A 155 -8.41 -3.74 3.28
C CYS A 155 -6.91 -4.03 3.19
N ALA A 156 -6.11 -3.37 4.04
CA ALA A 156 -4.67 -3.56 4.10
C ALA A 156 -4.25 -5.00 4.43
N VAL A 157 -5.08 -5.75 5.17
CA VAL A 157 -4.86 -7.17 5.47
C VAL A 157 -5.07 -8.03 4.22
N LEU A 158 -6.13 -7.76 3.45
CA LEU A 158 -6.35 -8.46 2.19
C LEU A 158 -5.25 -8.15 1.16
N PHE A 159 -4.81 -6.90 1.08
CA PHE A 159 -3.69 -6.56 0.19
C PHE A 159 -2.38 -7.24 0.62
N ALA A 160 -2.14 -7.38 1.93
CA ALA A 160 -1.00 -8.16 2.42
C ALA A 160 -1.10 -9.64 2.01
N PHE A 161 -2.28 -10.27 2.04
CA PHE A 161 -2.48 -11.62 1.51
C PHE A 161 -2.25 -11.70 -0.01
N VAL A 162 -2.67 -10.69 -0.75
CA VAL A 162 -2.43 -10.61 -2.20
C VAL A 162 -0.92 -10.51 -2.49
N CYS A 163 -0.20 -9.65 -1.77
CA CYS A 163 1.25 -9.51 -1.88
C CYS A 163 1.99 -10.80 -1.49
N PHE A 164 1.51 -11.50 -0.45
CA PHE A 164 2.01 -12.81 -0.05
C PHE A 164 1.97 -13.81 -1.21
N TYR A 165 0.86 -13.86 -1.95
CA TYR A 165 0.74 -14.77 -3.08
C TYR A 165 1.64 -14.41 -4.26
N ALA A 166 1.97 -13.13 -4.42
CA ALA A 166 2.91 -12.63 -5.42
C ALA A 166 4.37 -12.60 -4.96
N LYS A 167 4.66 -13.09 -3.75
CA LYS A 167 5.99 -13.06 -3.13
C LYS A 167 6.57 -11.64 -3.01
N ILE A 168 5.70 -10.65 -2.77
CA ILE A 168 6.09 -9.26 -2.52
C ILE A 168 6.14 -9.00 -1.01
N PRO A 169 7.27 -8.50 -0.47
CA PRO A 169 7.30 -8.05 0.90
C PRO A 169 6.33 -6.92 1.16
N CYS A 170 5.51 -7.07 2.20
CA CYS A 170 4.43 -6.14 2.51
C CYS A 170 4.29 -5.99 4.02
N GLU A 171 4.22 -4.75 4.49
CA GLU A 171 4.01 -4.37 5.88
C GLU A 171 2.68 -3.64 6.00
N ILE A 172 1.93 -3.94 7.06
CA ILE A 172 0.68 -3.24 7.37
C ILE A 172 1.02 -2.08 8.30
N ILE A 173 0.80 -0.88 7.80
CA ILE A 173 0.99 0.36 8.53
C ILE A 173 -0.33 0.70 9.22
N LYS A 174 -0.24 1.11 10.50
CA LYS A 174 -1.34 1.65 11.28
C LYS A 174 -1.13 3.13 11.55
N GLY A 175 -2.23 3.88 11.60
CA GLY A 175 -2.20 5.28 11.97
C GLY A 175 -3.55 5.97 11.77
N PHE A 176 -3.50 7.26 11.45
CA PHE A 176 -4.68 8.11 11.26
C PHE A 176 -4.74 8.67 9.85
N VAL A 177 -5.96 8.90 9.35
CA VAL A 177 -6.17 9.57 8.08
C VAL A 177 -7.11 10.77 8.18
N LYS A 178 -6.79 11.84 7.44
CA LYS A 178 -7.68 12.97 7.20
C LYS A 178 -8.51 12.67 5.95
N GLY A 179 -9.63 11.97 6.13
CA GLY A 179 -10.55 11.59 5.05
C GLY A 179 -11.63 12.64 4.76
N GLY A 180 -12.63 12.28 3.96
CA GLY A 180 -13.75 13.18 3.62
C GLY A 180 -14.61 13.64 4.81
N SER A 181 -14.54 12.94 5.94
CA SER A 181 -15.24 13.29 7.18
C SER A 181 -14.38 14.05 8.20
N TYR A 182 -13.15 14.42 7.83
CA TYR A 182 -12.27 15.21 8.70
C TYR A 182 -12.57 16.70 8.58
N TYR A 183 -12.84 17.34 9.71
CA TYR A 183 -12.94 18.79 9.82
C TYR A 183 -11.67 19.37 10.48
N PRO A 184 -11.12 20.49 9.97
CA PRO A 184 -9.95 21.13 10.59
C PRO A 184 -10.12 21.35 12.10
N GLN A 185 -9.05 21.15 12.87
CA GLN A 185 -9.01 21.13 14.35
C GLN A 185 -9.69 19.96 15.05
N GLU A 186 -10.38 19.06 14.35
CA GLU A 186 -10.80 17.81 15.00
C GLU A 186 -9.56 17.03 15.45
N LYS A 187 -9.54 16.63 16.73
CA LYS A 187 -8.52 15.72 17.24
C LYS A 187 -8.65 14.37 16.56
N LEU A 188 -7.53 13.77 16.21
CA LEU A 188 -7.52 12.44 15.63
C LEU A 188 -7.84 11.42 16.71
N LYS A 189 -9.07 10.91 16.67
CA LYS A 189 -9.60 9.84 17.50
C LYS A 189 -9.79 8.57 16.68
N GLU A 190 -10.26 7.50 17.33
CA GLU A 190 -10.48 6.17 16.77
C GLU A 190 -11.25 6.16 15.43
N LYS A 191 -12.20 7.09 15.20
CA LYS A 191 -12.93 7.17 13.93
C LYS A 191 -12.03 7.38 12.70
N TYR A 192 -10.85 7.97 12.87
CA TYR A 192 -9.87 8.23 11.82
C TYR A 192 -8.76 7.18 11.75
N THR A 193 -8.75 6.20 12.66
CA THR A 193 -7.76 5.13 12.62
C THR A 193 -7.96 4.29 11.38
N ARG A 194 -6.88 4.07 10.62
CA ARG A 194 -6.88 3.26 9.40
C ARG A 194 -5.57 2.51 9.25
N GLU A 195 -5.61 1.52 8.39
CA GLU A 195 -4.48 0.73 7.97
C GLU A 195 -4.29 0.81 6.46
N TRP A 196 -3.03 0.91 6.04
CA TRP A 196 -2.57 0.83 4.65
C TRP A 196 -1.27 0.02 4.61
N ASN A 197 -0.57 -0.01 3.49
CA ASN A 197 0.59 -0.88 3.31
C ASN A 197 1.86 -0.10 2.94
N ALA A 198 3.01 -0.70 3.28
CA ALA A 198 4.26 -0.46 2.58
C ALA A 198 4.70 -1.77 1.92
N VAL A 199 5.19 -1.71 0.69
CA VAL A 199 5.73 -2.86 -0.03
C VAL A 199 7.18 -2.62 -0.40
N LEU A 200 7.98 -3.68 -0.44
CA LEU A 200 9.38 -3.59 -0.85
C LEU A 200 9.47 -3.80 -2.36
N VAL A 201 9.90 -2.76 -3.08
CA VAL A 201 10.08 -2.78 -4.53
C VAL A 201 11.45 -2.22 -4.85
N HIS A 202 12.25 -2.97 -5.62
CA HIS A 202 13.63 -2.60 -6.00
C HIS A 202 14.51 -2.18 -4.81
N GLY A 203 14.39 -2.89 -3.68
CA GLY A 203 15.20 -2.59 -2.49
C GLY A 203 14.74 -1.39 -1.67
N HIS A 204 13.58 -0.81 -1.98
CA HIS A 204 13.03 0.32 -1.23
C HIS A 204 11.59 0.07 -0.80
N TRP A 205 11.25 0.52 0.41
CA TRP A 205 9.87 0.54 0.87
C TRP A 205 9.09 1.65 0.15
N ARG A 206 7.90 1.31 -0.32
CA ARG A 206 6.98 2.23 -1.01
C ARG A 206 5.58 2.09 -0.42
N LEU A 207 4.89 3.21 -0.18
CA LEU A 207 3.54 3.21 0.38
C LEU A 207 2.52 2.74 -0.66
N VAL A 208 1.44 2.10 -0.20
CA VAL A 208 0.28 1.73 -1.01
C VAL A 208 -0.98 1.83 -0.16
N ASP A 209 -2.01 2.50 -0.63
CA ASP A 209 -3.36 2.46 -0.04
C ASP A 209 -4.39 2.04 -1.10
N VAL A 210 -4.72 0.76 -1.10
CA VAL A 210 -5.70 0.18 -2.02
C VAL A 210 -7.11 0.68 -1.76
N LEU A 211 -7.45 0.96 -0.49
CA LEU A 211 -8.81 1.38 -0.16
C LEU A 211 -9.08 2.78 -0.73
N TRP A 212 -8.15 3.71 -0.54
CA TRP A 212 -8.25 5.06 -1.12
C TRP A 212 -8.01 5.06 -2.63
N GLY A 213 -7.30 4.04 -3.14
CA GLY A 213 -7.17 3.73 -4.56
C GLY A 213 -8.41 3.19 -5.26
N SER A 214 -9.40 2.72 -4.49
CA SER A 214 -10.58 2.04 -5.03
C SER A 214 -11.67 3.02 -5.47
N GLY A 215 -12.31 2.72 -6.59
CA GLY A 215 -13.38 3.54 -7.18
C GLY A 215 -13.87 2.97 -8.52
N GLU A 216 -14.79 3.67 -9.18
CA GLU A 216 -15.21 3.33 -10.55
C GLU A 216 -14.01 3.31 -11.51
N THR A 217 -13.11 4.28 -11.33
CA THR A 217 -11.77 4.34 -11.91
C THR A 217 -10.76 4.16 -10.79
N VAL A 218 -9.71 3.38 -11.05
CA VAL A 218 -8.63 3.16 -10.08
C VAL A 218 -7.82 4.44 -9.93
N ASP A 219 -7.64 4.89 -8.70
CA ASP A 219 -6.85 6.07 -8.40
C ASP A 219 -5.39 5.67 -8.15
N THR A 220 -4.52 5.87 -9.14
CA THR A 220 -3.10 5.50 -9.05
C THR A 220 -2.29 6.41 -8.14
N ARG A 221 -2.85 7.52 -7.63
CA ARG A 221 -2.18 8.39 -6.65
C ARG A 221 -1.89 7.71 -5.33
N TYR A 222 -2.57 6.61 -5.03
CA TYR A 222 -2.31 5.79 -3.83
C TYR A 222 -1.52 4.51 -4.13
N LEU A 223 -1.02 4.36 -5.35
CA LEU A 223 -0.08 3.33 -5.76
C LEU A 223 1.32 3.94 -5.82
N PHE A 224 2.11 3.73 -4.76
CA PHE A 224 3.44 4.31 -4.59
C PHE A 224 3.48 5.85 -4.60
N PRO A 225 2.64 6.55 -3.81
CA PRO A 225 2.74 7.99 -3.68
C PRO A 225 4.12 8.43 -3.19
N ASP A 226 4.52 9.64 -3.55
CA ASP A 226 5.58 10.35 -2.85
C ASP A 226 5.14 10.50 -1.37
N PRO A 227 5.92 9.98 -0.39
CA PRO A 227 5.58 10.09 1.02
C PRO A 227 5.40 11.54 1.50
N GLU A 228 6.10 12.51 0.89
CA GLU A 228 5.92 13.93 1.18
C GLU A 228 4.54 14.47 0.76
N MET A 229 3.87 13.81 -0.19
CA MET A 229 2.49 14.11 -0.55
C MET A 229 1.51 13.33 0.35
N MET A 230 1.78 12.04 0.59
CA MET A 230 0.88 11.17 1.36
C MET A 230 0.73 11.62 2.82
N ARG A 231 1.77 12.22 3.42
CA ARG A 231 1.76 12.75 4.79
C ARG A 231 0.72 13.85 5.06
N PHE A 232 0.15 14.48 4.02
CA PHE A 232 -0.93 15.47 4.21
C PHE A 232 -2.27 14.82 4.56
N THR A 233 -2.42 13.54 4.24
CA THR A 233 -3.65 12.78 4.46
C THR A 233 -3.46 11.57 5.35
N HIS A 234 -2.25 11.01 5.47
CA HIS A 234 -1.93 9.81 6.26
C HIS A 234 -0.83 10.10 7.27
N PHE A 235 -1.08 9.77 8.54
CA PHE A 235 -0.12 9.87 9.63
C PHE A 235 0.05 8.52 10.31
N THR A 236 1.29 8.08 10.49
CA THR A 236 1.61 6.73 10.96
C THR A 236 1.84 6.70 12.48
N ASP A 237 1.49 5.60 13.14
CA ASP A 237 1.80 5.39 14.57
C ASP A 237 3.31 5.19 14.81
N HIS A 238 4.01 4.69 13.79
CA HIS A 238 5.46 4.45 13.84
C HIS A 238 6.18 5.38 12.87
N VAL A 239 7.06 6.22 13.43
CA VAL A 239 7.78 7.29 12.71
C VAL A 239 8.54 6.81 11.47
N MET A 240 9.10 5.59 11.51
CA MET A 240 9.85 5.00 10.40
C MET A 240 8.99 4.82 9.12
N TRP A 241 7.68 4.62 9.28
CA TRP A 241 6.76 4.41 8.16
C TRP A 241 6.28 5.71 7.50
N GLN A 242 6.70 6.87 8.00
CA GLN A 242 6.45 8.13 7.29
C GLN A 242 7.29 8.24 6.01
N LEU A 243 8.41 7.51 5.92
CA LEU A 243 9.30 7.45 4.75
C LEU A 243 9.74 8.84 4.23
N VAL A 244 9.99 9.78 5.15
CA VAL A 244 10.45 11.16 4.89
C VAL A 244 11.68 11.50 5.73
N ASP A 245 12.50 12.44 5.26
CA ASP A 245 13.73 12.87 5.95
C ASP A 245 13.43 13.56 7.28
N LYS A 246 12.32 14.31 7.31
CA LYS A 246 11.88 15.09 8.47
C LYS A 246 10.48 14.65 8.88
N PRO A 247 10.38 13.63 9.76
CA PRO A 247 9.11 13.15 10.24
C PRO A 247 8.30 14.22 10.98
N THR A 248 6.99 14.08 10.90
CA THR A 248 6.00 14.95 11.54
C THR A 248 5.54 14.31 12.84
N THR A 249 5.15 15.12 13.82
CA THR A 249 4.43 14.65 15.01
C THR A 249 2.94 14.63 14.75
N GLN A 250 2.17 13.87 15.53
CA GLN A 250 0.70 13.88 15.40
C GLN A 250 0.13 15.29 15.58
N LEU A 251 0.65 16.06 16.54
CA LEU A 251 0.22 17.44 16.78
C LEU A 251 0.46 18.35 15.56
N ALA A 252 1.64 18.23 14.93
CA ALA A 252 1.93 18.99 13.73
C ALA A 252 1.08 18.53 12.54
N PHE A 253 0.81 17.23 12.41
CA PHE A 253 -0.09 16.70 11.40
C PHE A 253 -1.52 17.21 11.61
N GLU A 254 -2.04 17.21 12.84
CA GLU A 254 -3.36 17.76 13.18
C GLU A 254 -3.48 19.24 12.80
N ALA A 255 -2.46 20.04 13.15
CA ALA A 255 -2.40 21.46 12.85
C ALA A 255 -2.23 21.78 11.36
N GLN A 256 -1.78 20.82 10.54
CA GLN A 256 -1.51 21.01 9.12
C GLN A 256 -2.78 21.20 8.28
N ALA A 257 -2.67 22.02 7.22
CA ALA A 257 -3.67 22.22 6.20
C ALA A 257 -4.08 20.90 5.56
N PHE A 258 -5.39 20.70 5.38
CA PHE A 258 -5.91 19.51 4.75
C PHE A 258 -5.76 19.63 3.22
N ILE A 259 -4.71 19.02 2.69
CA ILE A 259 -4.39 19.03 1.25
C ILE A 259 -4.55 17.61 0.69
N LYS A 260 -5.30 17.48 -0.40
CA LYS A 260 -5.49 16.20 -1.09
C LYS A 260 -4.46 16.03 -2.21
N PRO A 261 -4.14 14.79 -2.61
CA PRO A 261 -3.18 14.49 -3.68
C PRO A 261 -3.35 15.32 -4.97
N ARG A 262 -4.60 15.64 -5.36
CA ARG A 262 -4.91 16.46 -6.54
C ARG A 262 -4.21 17.83 -6.56
N PHE A 263 -3.96 18.42 -5.40
CA PHE A 263 -3.23 19.68 -5.29
C PHE A 263 -1.82 19.57 -5.88
N PHE A 264 -1.13 18.47 -5.60
CA PHE A 264 0.24 18.24 -6.08
C PHE A 264 0.27 17.87 -7.57
N GLU A 265 -0.73 17.14 -8.08
CA GLU A 265 -0.85 16.86 -9.53
C GLU A 265 -1.02 18.11 -10.38
N LEU A 266 -1.73 19.10 -9.83
CA LEU A 266 -1.89 20.40 -10.44
C LEU A 266 -0.63 21.27 -10.32
N ASN A 267 0.49 20.69 -9.84
CA ASN A 267 1.76 21.36 -9.56
C ASN A 267 1.58 22.59 -8.64
N MET A 268 0.55 22.55 -7.79
CA MET A 268 0.27 23.66 -6.88
C MET A 268 1.22 23.61 -5.68
N LYS A 269 1.57 24.79 -5.16
CA LYS A 269 2.38 24.91 -3.94
C LYS A 269 1.76 25.93 -3.00
N MET A 270 1.69 25.60 -1.71
CA MET A 270 1.33 26.56 -0.67
C MET A 270 2.48 27.53 -0.46
N MET A 271 2.22 28.85 -0.53
CA MET A 271 3.28 29.87 -0.43
C MET A 271 3.55 30.31 1.01
N HIS A 272 2.51 30.43 1.83
CA HIS A 272 2.61 30.98 3.19
C HIS A 272 2.13 29.99 4.24
N GLU A 273 0.83 29.79 4.31
CA GLU A 273 0.22 29.07 5.43
C GLU A 273 0.13 27.58 5.19
N LYS A 274 0.71 26.81 6.10
CA LYS A 274 0.60 25.34 6.12
C LYS A 274 -0.33 24.86 7.23
N HIS A 275 -0.97 25.76 7.97
CA HIS A 275 -1.89 25.45 9.04
C HIS A 275 -3.32 25.26 8.51
N GLY A 276 -4.06 24.32 9.11
CA GLY A 276 -5.44 24.03 8.74
C GLY A 276 -6.46 25.02 9.29
N VAL A 277 -6.08 25.82 10.29
CA VAL A 277 -6.87 26.97 10.74
C VAL A 277 -5.99 28.19 10.91
N ILE A 278 -6.50 29.30 10.40
CA ILE A 278 -5.85 30.61 10.40
C ILE A 278 -6.79 31.57 11.12
N LEU A 279 -6.28 32.28 12.12
CA LEU A 279 -7.04 33.29 12.85
C LEU A 279 -6.90 34.63 12.13
N CYS A 280 -8.01 35.13 11.62
CA CYS A 280 -8.09 36.45 11.00
C CYS A 280 -8.34 37.52 12.07
N GLN A 281 -7.52 38.58 12.09
CA GLN A 281 -7.55 39.61 13.15
C GLN A 281 -8.45 40.80 12.79
N ASP A 282 -8.54 41.13 11.50
CA ASP A 282 -9.16 42.35 10.96
C ASP A 282 -10.32 42.07 9.99
N GLY A 283 -10.69 40.80 9.81
CA GLY A 283 -11.76 40.37 8.93
C GLY A 283 -11.33 40.05 7.49
N GLU A 284 -10.05 40.31 7.13
CA GLU A 284 -9.49 39.98 5.82
C GLU A 284 -8.38 38.92 5.95
N LEU A 285 -8.33 37.98 4.99
CA LEU A 285 -7.29 36.95 4.94
C LEU A 285 -6.90 36.70 3.49
N GLU A 286 -5.60 36.78 3.20
CA GLU A 286 -5.05 36.43 1.89
C GLU A 286 -4.39 35.04 1.95
N LEU A 287 -4.84 34.14 1.06
CA LEU A 287 -4.27 32.81 0.90
C LEU A 287 -3.62 32.70 -0.48
N CYS A 288 -2.29 32.67 -0.53
CA CYS A 288 -1.54 32.52 -1.77
C CYS A 288 -1.10 31.06 -2.00
N PHE A 289 -1.37 30.56 -3.19
CA PHE A 289 -0.80 29.33 -3.71
C PHE A 289 -0.21 29.59 -5.10
N GLN A 290 0.90 28.93 -5.41
CA GLN A 290 1.51 28.96 -6.72
C GLN A 290 0.79 27.96 -7.63
N LEU A 291 0.56 28.36 -8.87
CA LEU A 291 0.10 27.51 -9.96
C LEU A 291 1.23 27.28 -10.97
N ASP A 292 1.15 26.17 -11.69
CA ASP A 292 1.93 25.96 -12.90
C ASP A 292 1.42 26.90 -14.00
N SER A 293 2.28 27.83 -14.43
CA SER A 293 1.95 28.84 -15.45
C SER A 293 1.45 28.24 -16.76
N SER A 294 1.84 27.00 -17.08
CA SER A 294 1.39 26.30 -18.30
C SER A 294 -0.05 25.78 -18.22
N GLN A 295 -0.60 25.61 -17.00
CA GLN A 295 -1.93 25.07 -16.74
C GLN A 295 -2.88 26.07 -16.06
N ALA A 296 -2.37 27.18 -15.53
CA ALA A 296 -3.13 28.14 -14.75
C ALA A 296 -4.41 28.63 -15.46
N SER A 297 -4.33 28.90 -16.78
CA SER A 297 -5.48 29.35 -17.57
C SER A 297 -6.56 28.30 -17.81
N LYS A 298 -6.29 27.03 -17.49
CA LYS A 298 -7.21 25.90 -17.66
C LYS A 298 -7.85 25.45 -16.34
N GLN A 299 -7.55 26.13 -15.24
CA GLN A 299 -8.01 25.77 -13.91
C GLN A 299 -9.10 26.75 -13.46
N GLU A 300 -10.23 26.22 -13.03
CA GLU A 300 -11.30 26.98 -12.39
C GLU A 300 -11.30 26.67 -10.89
N PHE A 301 -11.40 27.71 -10.08
CA PHE A 301 -11.45 27.59 -8.63
C PHE A 301 -12.83 27.97 -8.13
N LYS A 302 -13.38 27.14 -7.24
CA LYS A 302 -14.62 27.42 -6.55
C LYS A 302 -14.37 27.33 -5.06
N LEU A 303 -14.73 28.40 -4.34
CA LEU A 303 -14.88 28.34 -2.90
C LEU A 303 -16.19 27.59 -2.60
N LEU A 304 -16.09 26.54 -1.78
CA LEU A 304 -17.27 25.82 -1.30
C LEU A 304 -17.66 26.42 0.06
N GLU A 305 -18.88 26.93 0.14
CA GLU A 305 -19.52 27.40 1.38
C GLU A 305 -20.14 26.23 2.15
#